data_AF-A0A818A8M8-F1
#
_entry.id   AF-A0A818A8M8-F1
#
_cell.length_a   1.000
_cell.length_b   1.000
_cell.length_c   1.000
_cell.angle_alpha   90.00
_cell.angle_beta   90.00
_cell.angle_gamma   90.00
#
_symmetry.space_group_name_H-M   'P 1'
#
loop_
_entity.id
_entity.type
_entity.pdbx_description
1 polymer ?
#
loop_
_entity_poly.entity_id
_entity_poly.type
_entity_poly.pdbx_seq_one_letter_code
_entity_poly.pdbx_strand_id
1 'polypeptide(L)'
;MHSFLSRLNTLFAFTLTVLAVLTTGVFLSTYFEKYYSTVSIGVSKPVVKHMTDFSANRKKNDLGVLQLNLDTNLDPLFDWNVKQLFLYLIAEYVTPANSLNQVVLWDKIIRRGENARLNLHEIATKYYFWDDGDYLKSNNVTLTLGWNVISNAGRLIHVRGNGSTSFVFPAQYASSRLANSKSSGQDTIIIQRTFVHVKYLKCVPINPDDEIIDRQNDWKYQNSITGTWYRWGTTDEKQNHHIEWRVNWLNVAPVSYLGVIVYLTTRDELNSLHTSLAQLSHLLSNNPRPVVIFHEGDFNDTNIQKSLAKTLGDRTPLGFECIQFSNSSHQTRFIHRRLSHKYFHMCRFFTIMLPNHPLLTLFSLYWRLDSHSYIFGPKPIEDPFEIMQKRQIQYAFIMVNEEADHYAAGLFGLFNEFLNEHCLKLSPSVRQTQITWFGRYSLAMIFTNFALANVSLFRDHSLIRAWLHMVDRNGGIYRERWGDAPIHTLILTQLISRNHIVRLRYFGYMHRQEYTCASGVQEDLCKQQVQPFLKNTTLRYYHYQDGCFPSNQNLLCHYYPEII
;
A
#
# COMPACT_ATOMS: atom_id res chain seq x y z
N MET A 1 29.40 33.37 46.77
CA MET A 1 29.30 33.95 45.40
C MET A 1 28.18 33.23 44.65
N HIS A 2 27.04 33.88 44.42
CA HIS A 2 25.96 33.28 43.61
C HIS A 2 26.25 33.51 42.13
N SER A 3 26.66 32.45 41.42
CA SER A 3 26.82 32.50 39.97
C SER A 3 25.47 32.73 39.27
N PHE A 4 25.50 33.23 38.04
CA PHE A 4 24.29 33.37 37.20
C PHE A 4 23.51 32.05 37.10
N LEU A 5 24.24 30.94 36.88
CA LEU A 5 23.69 29.58 36.84
C LEU A 5 23.00 29.18 38.15
N SER A 6 23.58 29.52 39.30
CA SER A 6 22.97 29.24 40.61
C SER A 6 21.65 30.00 40.80
N ARG A 7 21.57 31.27 40.38
CA ARG A 7 20.33 32.06 40.44
C ARG A 7 19.25 31.54 39.48
N LEU A 8 19.65 31.15 38.26
CA LEU A 8 18.75 30.57 37.28
C LEU A 8 18.19 29.22 37.77
N ASN A 9 19.03 28.39 38.37
CA ASN A 9 18.61 27.12 38.96
C ASN A 9 17.61 27.33 40.12
N THR A 10 17.86 28.31 40.99
CA THR A 10 16.91 28.65 42.08
C THR A 10 15.57 29.14 41.54
N LEU A 11 15.58 30.00 40.51
CA LEU A 11 14.35 30.48 39.87
C LEU A 11 13.56 29.33 39.23
N PHE A 12 14.26 28.42 38.55
CA PHE A 12 13.66 27.24 37.94
C PHE A 12 13.06 26.29 38.99
N ALA A 13 13.81 25.95 40.04
CA ALA A 13 13.35 25.08 41.12
C ALA A 13 12.16 25.68 41.88
N PHE A 14 12.18 26.99 42.15
CA PHE A 14 11.04 27.69 42.76
C PHE A 14 9.82 27.63 41.85
N THR A 15 9.99 27.90 40.55
CA THR A 15 8.90 27.83 39.56
C THR A 15 8.29 26.43 39.51
N LEU A 16 9.11 25.37 39.45
CA LEU A 16 8.63 23.98 39.49
C LEU A 16 7.87 23.67 40.78
N THR A 17 8.33 24.18 41.93
CA THR A 17 7.68 23.96 43.23
C THR A 17 6.30 24.63 43.27
N VAL A 18 6.20 25.87 42.78
CA VAL A 18 4.92 26.58 42.67
C VAL A 18 3.98 25.84 41.71
N LEU A 19 4.47 25.40 40.55
CA LEU A 19 3.67 24.60 39.62
C LEU A 19 3.19 23.29 40.26
N ALA A 20 4.04 22.59 41.00
CA ALA A 20 3.67 21.34 41.68
C ALA A 20 2.59 21.54 42.75
N VAL A 21 2.67 22.62 43.53
CA VAL A 21 1.63 22.96 44.53
C VAL A 21 0.31 23.30 43.83
N LEU A 22 0.35 24.09 42.75
CA LEU A 22 -0.84 24.44 41.98
C LEU A 22 -1.49 23.22 41.32
N THR A 23 -0.70 22.35 40.67
CA THR A 23 -1.23 21.12 40.05
C THR A 23 -1.78 20.15 41.10
N THR A 24 -1.18 20.08 42.29
CA THR A 24 -1.71 19.29 43.40
C THR A 24 -3.04 19.86 43.90
N GLY A 25 -3.17 21.19 44.02
CA GLY A 25 -4.44 21.84 44.35
C GLY A 25 -5.54 21.57 43.32
N VAL A 26 -5.19 21.65 42.02
CA VAL A 26 -6.07 21.29 40.90
C VAL A 26 -6.46 19.81 40.92
N PHE A 27 -5.53 18.92 41.28
CA PHE A 27 -5.82 17.50 41.42
C PHE A 27 -6.81 17.25 42.56
N LEU A 28 -6.61 17.87 43.74
CA LEU A 28 -7.49 17.68 44.90
C LEU A 28 -8.90 18.23 44.67
N SER A 29 -9.05 19.34 43.96
CA SER A 29 -10.39 19.90 43.68
C SER A 29 -11.24 18.99 42.79
N THR A 30 -10.64 18.17 41.93
CA THR A 30 -11.40 17.20 41.08
C THR A 30 -12.17 16.14 41.88
N TYR A 31 -11.86 15.93 43.17
CA TYR A 31 -12.60 14.98 44.00
C TYR A 31 -14.00 15.45 44.38
N PHE A 32 -14.26 16.76 44.32
CA PHE A 32 -15.55 17.33 44.69
C PHE A 32 -16.51 17.47 43.50
N GLU A 33 -16.01 17.27 42.28
CA GLU A 33 -16.80 17.39 41.05
C GLU A 33 -17.62 16.13 40.76
N LYS A 34 -18.83 16.33 40.24
CA LYS A 34 -19.78 15.26 39.92
C LYS A 34 -20.03 15.22 38.42
N TYR A 35 -19.58 14.16 37.75
CA TYR A 35 -19.61 14.04 36.30
C TYR A 35 -20.77 13.18 35.78
N TYR A 36 -22.01 13.42 36.22
CA TYR A 36 -23.20 12.66 35.79
C TYR A 36 -24.05 13.45 34.80
N SER A 37 -24.59 12.77 33.80
CA SER A 37 -25.60 13.33 32.89
C SER A 37 -26.68 12.30 32.54
N THR A 38 -27.85 12.79 32.15
CA THR A 38 -28.98 11.97 31.70
C THR A 38 -28.79 11.54 30.25
N VAL A 39 -29.08 10.27 29.96
CA VAL A 39 -28.87 9.69 28.63
C VAL A 39 -30.14 8.98 28.18
N SER A 40 -30.61 9.31 26.98
CA SER A 40 -31.69 8.60 26.31
C SER A 40 -31.11 7.75 25.17
N ILE A 41 -31.36 6.44 25.20
CA ILE A 41 -30.86 5.47 24.22
C ILE A 41 -32.05 4.79 23.57
N GLY A 42 -32.11 4.80 22.25
CA GLY A 42 -33.07 4.02 21.46
C GLY A 42 -32.36 2.97 20.62
N VAL A 43 -33.04 1.83 20.39
CA VAL A 43 -32.55 0.76 19.52
C VAL A 43 -33.54 0.53 18.40
N SER A 44 -33.04 0.53 17.18
CA SER A 44 -33.81 0.27 15.97
C SER A 44 -33.26 -0.95 15.25
N LYS A 45 -34.16 -1.78 14.71
CA LYS A 45 -33.85 -2.94 13.84
C LYS A 45 -32.83 -3.92 14.45
N PRO A 46 -33.05 -4.46 15.68
CA PRO A 46 -32.18 -5.48 16.24
C PRO A 46 -32.31 -6.77 15.42
N VAL A 47 -31.20 -7.25 14.87
CA VAL A 47 -31.11 -8.44 14.03
C VAL A 47 -29.95 -9.28 14.51
N VAL A 48 -30.17 -10.59 14.68
CA VAL A 48 -29.11 -11.56 14.96
C VAL A 48 -28.82 -12.38 13.72
N LYS A 49 -27.54 -12.58 13.42
CA LYS A 49 -27.05 -13.41 12.31
C LYS A 49 -26.12 -14.48 12.86
N HIS A 50 -26.21 -15.69 12.33
CA HIS A 50 -25.31 -16.77 12.68
C HIS A 50 -24.11 -16.74 11.72
N MET A 51 -22.88 -16.69 12.24
CA MET A 51 -21.66 -16.66 11.44
C MET A 51 -20.65 -17.70 11.93
N THR A 52 -19.87 -18.25 11.00
CA THR A 52 -18.79 -19.19 11.33
C THR A 52 -17.52 -18.43 11.69
N ASP A 53 -16.89 -18.76 12.82
CA ASP A 53 -15.56 -18.28 13.18
C ASP A 53 -14.49 -18.91 12.25
N PHE A 54 -13.47 -18.14 11.89
CA PHE A 54 -12.37 -18.54 11.00
C PHE A 54 -11.15 -19.09 11.77
N SER A 55 -11.26 -19.26 13.09
CA SER A 55 -10.29 -20.01 13.90
C SER A 55 -10.32 -21.51 13.57
N ALA A 56 -9.20 -22.21 13.79
CA ALA A 56 -9.00 -23.62 13.41
C ALA A 56 -10.11 -24.59 13.88
N ASN A 57 -10.89 -24.19 14.90
CA ASN A 57 -11.95 -24.98 15.49
C ASN A 57 -13.36 -24.80 14.88
N ARG A 58 -13.56 -24.02 13.80
CA ARG A 58 -14.86 -23.87 13.07
C ARG A 58 -16.09 -23.67 13.98
N LYS A 59 -15.93 -23.02 15.13
CA LYS A 59 -17.05 -22.76 16.04
C LYS A 59 -17.99 -21.74 15.40
N LYS A 60 -19.29 -21.89 15.62
CA LYS A 60 -20.30 -20.96 15.11
C LYS A 60 -20.64 -19.97 16.22
N ASN A 61 -20.66 -18.70 15.86
CA ASN A 61 -20.82 -17.57 16.76
C ASN A 61 -21.94 -16.64 16.23
N ASP A 62 -22.58 -15.91 17.14
CA ASP A 62 -23.64 -14.96 16.81
C ASP A 62 -23.07 -13.55 16.57
N LEU A 63 -23.58 -12.90 15.53
CA LEU A 63 -23.39 -11.48 15.25
C LEU A 63 -24.69 -10.71 15.43
N GLY A 64 -24.72 -9.84 16.44
CA GLY A 64 -25.75 -8.82 16.61
C GLY A 64 -25.54 -7.63 15.67
N VAL A 65 -26.60 -7.21 15.00
CA VAL A 65 -26.66 -5.99 14.19
C VAL A 65 -27.82 -5.15 14.68
N LEU A 66 -27.57 -3.88 14.99
CA LEU A 66 -28.59 -2.94 15.46
C LEU A 66 -28.23 -1.52 15.03
N GLN A 67 -29.23 -0.64 15.01
CA GLN A 67 -29.06 0.80 14.87
C GLN A 67 -29.38 1.50 16.20
N LEU A 68 -28.66 2.57 16.49
CA LEU A 68 -28.74 3.29 17.75
C LEU A 68 -29.31 4.69 17.54
N ASN A 69 -30.13 5.13 18.49
CA ASN A 69 -30.50 6.52 18.69
C ASN A 69 -29.90 6.96 20.01
N LEU A 70 -29.22 8.10 20.05
CA LEU A 70 -28.59 8.62 21.25
C LEU A 70 -28.89 10.10 21.41
N ASP A 71 -29.54 10.45 22.51
CA ASP A 71 -29.77 11.83 22.92
C ASP A 71 -29.19 12.05 24.33
N THR A 72 -28.22 12.97 24.44
CA THR A 72 -27.60 13.34 25.72
C THR A 72 -26.99 14.73 25.66
N ASN A 73 -27.07 15.45 26.77
CA ASN A 73 -26.38 16.73 26.95
C ASN A 73 -25.17 16.56 27.88
N LEU A 74 -23.95 16.63 27.33
CA LEU A 74 -22.72 16.48 28.09
C LEU A 74 -21.99 17.82 28.31
N ASP A 75 -22.57 18.95 27.87
CA ASP A 75 -21.98 20.28 28.10
C ASP A 75 -21.62 20.53 29.58
N PRO A 76 -22.47 20.18 30.58
CA PRO A 76 -22.17 20.46 31.98
C PRO A 76 -20.97 19.67 32.54
N LEU A 77 -20.51 18.64 31.83
CA LEU A 77 -19.38 17.82 32.26
C LEU A 77 -18.02 18.47 31.96
N PHE A 78 -17.98 19.49 31.11
CA PHE A 78 -16.77 20.26 30.83
C PHE A 78 -16.60 21.40 31.84
N ASP A 79 -16.14 21.06 33.06
CA ASP A 79 -15.75 22.02 34.10
C ASP A 79 -14.48 22.82 33.70
N TRP A 80 -13.79 23.49 34.61
CA TRP A 80 -12.56 24.26 34.32
C TRP A 80 -11.29 23.40 34.06
N ASN A 81 -11.30 22.11 34.43
CA ASN A 81 -10.15 21.19 34.34
C ASN A 81 -10.30 20.10 33.25
N VAL A 82 -11.52 19.74 32.83
CA VAL A 82 -11.76 18.66 31.85
C VAL A 82 -11.28 19.02 30.44
N LYS A 83 -10.28 18.31 29.91
CA LYS A 83 -9.76 18.54 28.56
C LYS A 83 -10.61 17.88 27.48
N GLN A 84 -11.03 16.64 27.74
CA GLN A 84 -11.79 15.83 26.80
C GLN A 84 -12.59 14.75 27.54
N LEU A 85 -13.67 14.30 26.90
CA LEU A 85 -14.45 13.14 27.30
C LEU A 85 -14.25 12.03 26.27
N PHE A 86 -14.01 10.81 26.72
CA PHE A 86 -14.02 9.61 25.87
C PHE A 86 -15.29 8.82 26.16
N LEU A 87 -16.28 8.93 25.29
CA LEU A 87 -17.56 8.25 25.41
C LEU A 87 -17.49 6.87 24.76
N TYR A 88 -18.20 5.92 25.34
CA TYR A 88 -18.38 4.60 24.78
C TYR A 88 -19.71 3.98 25.20
N LEU A 89 -20.36 3.29 24.28
CA LEU A 89 -21.61 2.58 24.49
C LEU A 89 -21.30 1.10 24.70
N ILE A 90 -21.74 0.57 25.84
CA ILE A 90 -21.54 -0.83 26.24
C ILE A 90 -22.85 -1.58 26.09
N ALA A 91 -22.79 -2.76 25.50
CA ALA A 91 -23.84 -3.78 25.57
C ALA A 91 -23.49 -4.81 26.64
N GLU A 92 -24.41 -5.01 27.59
CA GLU A 92 -24.29 -5.96 28.68
C GLU A 92 -25.34 -7.08 28.52
N TYR A 93 -24.94 -8.35 28.59
CA TYR A 93 -25.82 -9.51 28.46
C TYR A 93 -25.26 -10.74 29.20
N VAL A 94 -26.12 -11.72 29.47
CA VAL A 94 -25.78 -12.92 30.26
C VAL A 94 -25.79 -14.15 29.36
N THR A 95 -24.82 -15.04 29.53
CA THR A 95 -24.78 -16.34 28.84
C THR A 95 -24.59 -17.47 29.86
N PRO A 96 -24.87 -18.74 29.51
CA PRO A 96 -24.64 -19.85 30.44
C PRO A 96 -23.18 -19.99 30.89
N ALA A 97 -22.24 -19.54 30.05
CA ALA A 97 -20.82 -19.55 30.35
C ALA A 97 -20.37 -18.37 31.22
N ASN A 98 -21.00 -17.19 31.07
CA ASN A 98 -20.58 -15.96 31.73
C ASN A 98 -21.77 -15.21 32.33
N SER A 99 -21.68 -14.90 33.63
CA SER A 99 -22.70 -14.13 34.35
C SER A 99 -22.79 -12.65 33.90
N LEU A 100 -21.78 -12.14 33.20
CA LEU A 100 -21.77 -10.80 32.62
C LEU A 100 -20.81 -10.76 31.41
N ASN A 101 -21.35 -10.48 30.23
CA ASN A 101 -20.60 -10.17 29.02
C ASN A 101 -20.75 -8.67 28.71
N GLN A 102 -19.64 -7.99 28.41
CA GLN A 102 -19.63 -6.56 28.09
C GLN A 102 -18.93 -6.33 26.75
N VAL A 103 -19.62 -5.69 25.81
CA VAL A 103 -19.08 -5.39 24.47
C VAL A 103 -19.26 -3.92 24.16
N VAL A 104 -18.20 -3.24 23.74
CA VAL A 104 -18.28 -1.83 23.30
C VAL A 104 -18.77 -1.80 21.86
N LEU A 105 -19.90 -1.12 21.60
CA LEU A 105 -20.52 -1.06 20.28
C LEU A 105 -20.18 0.24 19.51
N TRP A 106 -19.92 1.32 20.24
CA TRP A 106 -19.68 2.64 19.67
C TRP A 106 -18.84 3.50 20.62
N ASP A 107 -17.98 4.36 20.09
CA ASP A 107 -17.18 5.31 20.87
C ASP A 107 -17.05 6.66 20.15
N LYS A 108 -16.88 7.73 20.94
CA LYS A 108 -16.61 9.09 20.44
C LYS A 108 -15.78 9.87 21.45
N ILE A 109 -14.80 10.63 20.96
CA ILE A 109 -14.07 11.61 21.78
C ILE A 109 -14.73 12.98 21.55
N ILE A 110 -15.00 13.71 22.62
CA ILE A 110 -15.44 15.11 22.59
C ILE A 110 -14.37 15.93 23.30
N ARG A 111 -13.80 16.93 22.62
CA ARG A 111 -12.82 17.85 23.21
C ARG A 111 -13.49 19.11 23.73
N ARG A 112 -12.86 19.77 24.70
CA ARG A 112 -13.34 21.07 25.20
C ARG A 112 -13.50 22.06 24.04
N GLY A 113 -14.66 22.69 23.96
CA GLY A 113 -15.00 23.65 22.91
C GLY A 113 -15.72 23.04 21.70
N GLU A 114 -15.82 21.71 21.62
CA GLU A 114 -16.68 21.03 20.65
C GLU A 114 -18.12 20.94 21.18
N ASN A 115 -19.08 20.70 20.28
CA ASN A 115 -20.48 20.50 20.67
C ASN A 115 -20.63 19.19 21.46
N ALA A 116 -20.95 19.29 22.76
CA ALA A 116 -21.14 18.16 23.65
C ALA A 116 -22.61 17.76 23.83
N ARG A 117 -23.53 18.38 23.07
CA ARG A 117 -24.91 17.87 22.89
C ARG A 117 -24.95 16.88 21.75
N LEU A 118 -25.24 15.62 22.08
CA LEU A 118 -25.39 14.56 21.11
C LEU A 118 -26.86 14.35 20.84
N ASN A 119 -27.28 14.54 19.59
CA ASN A 119 -28.57 14.09 19.09
C ASN A 119 -28.30 13.29 17.81
N LEU A 120 -28.24 11.98 17.96
CA LEU A 120 -27.86 11.02 16.92
C LEU A 120 -29.02 10.06 16.67
N HIS A 121 -29.39 9.89 15.41
CA HIS A 121 -30.48 9.02 14.99
C HIS A 121 -29.99 7.98 13.97
N GLU A 122 -30.47 6.75 14.12
CA GLU A 122 -30.18 5.57 13.29
C GLU A 122 -28.68 5.33 12.99
N ILE A 123 -27.80 5.63 13.95
CA ILE A 123 -26.37 5.41 13.78
C ILE A 123 -26.06 3.91 13.84
N ALA A 124 -25.18 3.44 12.95
CA ALA A 124 -24.68 2.07 12.99
C ALA A 124 -23.64 1.90 14.11
N THR A 125 -23.53 0.68 14.64
CA THR A 125 -22.45 0.32 15.57
C THR A 125 -21.08 0.42 14.88
N LYS A 126 -20.07 0.95 15.56
CA LYS A 126 -18.70 1.09 15.04
C LYS A 126 -17.91 -0.22 15.18
N TYR A 127 -18.18 -0.96 16.25
CA TYR A 127 -17.62 -2.30 16.48
C TYR A 127 -18.71 -3.35 16.33
N TYR A 128 -18.28 -4.56 15.97
CA TYR A 128 -19.18 -5.69 15.80
C TYR A 128 -19.63 -6.24 17.16
N PHE A 129 -20.92 -6.55 17.27
CA PHE A 129 -21.47 -7.22 18.44
C PHE A 129 -21.36 -8.74 18.28
N TRP A 130 -20.19 -9.30 18.58
CA TRP A 130 -19.97 -10.75 18.57
C TRP A 130 -20.19 -11.37 19.95
N ASP A 131 -20.85 -12.52 19.98
CA ASP A 131 -20.86 -13.46 21.10
C ASP A 131 -20.04 -14.70 20.75
N ASP A 132 -19.29 -15.22 21.72
CA ASP A 132 -18.53 -16.47 21.58
C ASP A 132 -19.46 -17.67 21.81
N GLY A 133 -20.45 -17.82 20.93
CA GLY A 133 -21.50 -18.82 21.00
C GLY A 133 -22.75 -18.40 20.23
N ASP A 134 -23.86 -19.09 20.47
CA ASP A 134 -25.15 -18.82 19.83
C ASP A 134 -26.20 -18.25 20.79
N TYR A 135 -25.74 -17.47 21.79
CA TYR A 135 -26.53 -17.02 22.92
C TYR A 135 -27.04 -15.59 22.78
N LEU A 136 -26.94 -14.95 21.61
CA LEU A 136 -27.57 -13.64 21.39
C LEU A 136 -29.05 -13.76 21.02
N LYS A 137 -29.48 -14.87 20.41
CA LYS A 137 -30.91 -15.12 20.11
C LYS A 137 -31.75 -15.06 21.38
N SER A 138 -32.89 -14.37 21.31
CA SER A 138 -33.85 -14.26 22.41
C SER A 138 -33.25 -13.79 23.75
N ASN A 139 -32.04 -13.24 23.73
CA ASN A 139 -31.35 -12.79 24.92
C ASN A 139 -31.62 -11.30 25.15
N ASN A 140 -31.71 -10.93 26.42
CA ASN A 140 -31.94 -9.55 26.81
C ASN A 140 -30.59 -8.84 26.89
N VAL A 141 -30.43 -7.80 26.08
CA VAL A 141 -29.22 -6.98 26.05
C VAL A 141 -29.54 -5.60 26.58
N THR A 142 -28.77 -5.16 27.56
CA THR A 142 -28.89 -3.82 28.15
C THR A 142 -27.78 -2.93 27.61
N LEU A 143 -28.16 -1.80 27.02
CA LEU A 143 -27.21 -0.79 26.55
C LEU A 143 -27.03 0.30 27.60
N THR A 144 -25.78 0.65 27.88
CA THR A 144 -25.41 1.74 28.79
C THR A 144 -24.35 2.61 28.15
N LEU A 145 -24.54 3.93 28.15
CA LEU A 145 -23.51 4.87 27.75
C LEU A 145 -22.62 5.19 28.95
N GLY A 146 -21.30 5.09 28.78
CA GLY A 146 -20.32 5.54 29.75
C GLY A 146 -19.32 6.51 29.13
N TRP A 147 -18.55 7.19 29.97
CA TRP A 147 -17.45 8.03 29.53
C TRP A 147 -16.29 8.03 30.51
N ASN A 148 -15.10 8.27 29.98
CA ASN A 148 -13.92 8.61 30.76
C ASN A 148 -13.70 10.12 30.71
N VAL A 149 -13.64 10.73 31.89
CA VAL A 149 -13.32 12.15 32.08
C VAL A 149 -11.81 12.31 32.12
N ILE A 150 -11.26 13.04 31.15
CA ILE A 150 -9.82 13.27 31.03
C ILE A 150 -9.52 14.73 31.35
N SER A 151 -8.96 14.96 32.53
CA SER A 151 -8.57 16.29 33.03
C SER A 151 -7.20 16.73 32.51
N ASN A 152 -6.92 18.04 32.54
CA ASN A 152 -5.59 18.57 32.22
C ASN A 152 -4.55 18.14 33.26
N ALA A 153 -4.93 18.14 34.54
CA ALA A 153 -4.17 17.55 35.64
C ALA A 153 -5.16 16.96 36.64
N GLY A 154 -5.11 15.66 36.90
CA GLY A 154 -6.18 15.01 37.65
C GLY A 154 -6.20 13.49 37.51
N ARG A 155 -7.15 12.87 38.22
CA ARG A 155 -7.47 11.45 38.08
C ARG A 155 -8.30 11.23 36.80
N LEU A 156 -8.07 10.10 36.13
CA LEU A 156 -8.96 9.62 35.07
C LEU A 156 -10.17 8.94 35.72
N ILE A 157 -11.36 9.53 35.55
CA ILE A 157 -12.59 9.05 36.19
C ILE A 157 -13.45 8.37 35.14
N HIS A 158 -13.88 7.14 35.43
CA HIS A 158 -14.89 6.45 34.64
C HIS A 158 -16.27 6.68 35.25
N VAL A 159 -17.23 7.11 34.43
CA VAL A 159 -18.62 7.33 34.84
C VAL A 159 -19.59 6.65 33.89
N ARG A 160 -20.66 6.09 34.43
CA ARG A 160 -21.82 5.60 33.68
C ARG A 160 -22.90 6.67 33.65
N GLY A 161 -23.49 6.89 32.47
CA GLY A 161 -24.61 7.81 32.30
C GLY A 161 -25.87 7.34 33.03
N ASN A 162 -26.72 8.29 33.40
CA ASN A 162 -27.99 8.00 34.05
C ASN A 162 -29.05 7.70 32.97
N GLY A 163 -29.09 6.43 32.55
CA GLY A 163 -29.99 5.92 31.53
C GLY A 163 -29.45 4.64 30.90
N SER A 164 -30.35 3.66 30.73
CA SER A 164 -30.05 2.39 30.08
C SER A 164 -31.28 1.88 29.35
N THR A 165 -31.08 1.22 28.22
CA THR A 165 -32.17 0.67 27.42
C THR A 165 -31.93 -0.80 27.17
N SER A 166 -32.90 -1.63 27.52
CA SER A 166 -32.85 -3.07 27.28
C SER A 166 -33.70 -3.43 26.07
N PHE A 167 -33.20 -4.34 25.24
CA PHE A 167 -33.92 -4.89 24.10
C PHE A 167 -33.61 -6.38 23.95
N VAL A 168 -34.51 -7.09 23.27
CA VAL A 168 -34.36 -8.53 23.04
C VAL A 168 -34.11 -8.77 21.55
N PHE A 169 -33.10 -9.58 21.22
CA PHE A 169 -32.88 -9.99 19.84
C PHE A 169 -33.97 -11.00 19.38
N PRO A 170 -34.32 -11.00 18.08
CA PRO A 170 -35.26 -11.97 17.54
C PRO A 170 -34.86 -13.43 17.81
N ALA A 171 -35.85 -14.29 18.00
CA ALA A 171 -35.65 -15.74 18.22
C ALA A 171 -35.12 -16.48 16.98
N GLN A 172 -35.28 -15.87 15.79
CA GLN A 172 -34.85 -16.44 14.52
C GLN A 172 -33.70 -15.62 13.96
N TYR A 173 -32.69 -16.31 13.41
CA TYR A 173 -31.66 -15.65 12.62
C TYR A 173 -32.26 -15.02 11.37
N ALA A 174 -31.82 -13.82 11.03
CA ALA A 174 -32.23 -13.21 9.77
C ALA A 174 -31.77 -14.08 8.59
N SER A 175 -32.75 -14.63 7.85
CA SER A 175 -32.52 -15.34 6.60
C SER A 175 -32.03 -14.37 5.53
N SER A 176 -31.07 -14.80 4.71
CA SER A 176 -30.46 -14.02 3.62
C SER A 176 -31.38 -13.72 2.42
N ARG A 177 -32.71 -13.73 2.59
CA ARG A 177 -33.72 -13.49 1.54
C ARG A 177 -34.98 -12.80 2.07
N LEU A 178 -35.23 -11.58 1.61
CA LEU A 178 -36.55 -10.94 1.43
C LEU A 178 -36.33 -9.96 0.26
N ALA A 179 -36.56 -10.32 -1.02
CA ALA A 179 -37.81 -10.57 -1.73
C ALA A 179 -38.70 -9.31 -1.87
N ASN A 180 -38.63 -8.76 -3.09
CA ASN A 180 -39.56 -7.84 -3.73
C ASN A 180 -41.02 -7.94 -3.24
N SER A 181 -41.60 -6.83 -2.81
CA SER A 181 -43.03 -6.56 -2.97
C SER A 181 -43.22 -5.32 -3.84
N LYS A 182 -43.73 -5.53 -5.05
CA LYS A 182 -44.26 -4.47 -5.91
C LYS A 182 -45.55 -3.93 -5.29
N SER A 183 -45.71 -2.61 -5.24
CA SER A 183 -47.02 -1.95 -5.28
C SER A 183 -46.93 -0.76 -6.22
N SER A 184 -47.83 -0.76 -7.20
CA SER A 184 -48.06 0.28 -8.21
C SER A 184 -48.54 1.59 -7.62
N GLY A 185 -48.21 2.73 -8.27
CA GLY A 185 -48.95 3.99 -8.10
C GLY A 185 -48.14 5.26 -8.36
N GLN A 186 -48.19 5.72 -9.61
CA GLN A 186 -48.09 7.09 -10.17
C GLN A 186 -47.33 8.24 -9.48
N ASP A 187 -46.48 8.85 -10.32
CA ASP A 187 -46.21 10.27 -10.55
C ASP A 187 -45.64 11.15 -9.42
N THR A 188 -44.34 11.47 -9.51
CA THR A 188 -43.86 12.86 -9.69
C THR A 188 -42.35 12.90 -9.97
N ILE A 189 -41.97 13.68 -10.98
CA ILE A 189 -40.59 13.94 -11.41
C ILE A 189 -39.94 14.90 -10.42
N ILE A 190 -38.99 14.44 -9.59
CA ILE A 190 -38.00 15.31 -8.93
C ILE A 190 -36.63 14.60 -8.85
N ILE A 191 -35.69 15.21 -9.58
CA ILE A 191 -34.22 15.05 -9.62
C ILE A 191 -33.63 14.30 -8.41
N GLN A 192 -33.13 13.07 -8.61
CA GLN A 192 -32.28 12.39 -7.63
C GLN A 192 -30.96 11.89 -8.22
N ARG A 193 -29.89 12.29 -7.53
CA ARG A 193 -28.52 11.80 -7.63
C ARG A 193 -28.50 10.28 -7.45
N THR A 194 -27.78 9.61 -8.33
CA THR A 194 -27.56 8.17 -8.34
C THR A 194 -26.88 7.71 -7.03
N PHE A 195 -27.65 7.12 -6.12
CA PHE A 195 -27.13 6.25 -5.08
C PHE A 195 -26.87 4.87 -5.68
N VAL A 196 -25.62 4.41 -5.64
CA VAL A 196 -25.24 3.07 -6.09
C VAL A 196 -25.70 2.06 -5.05
N HIS A 197 -26.53 1.11 -5.48
CA HIS A 197 -26.90 -0.08 -4.70
C HIS A 197 -25.65 -0.89 -4.32
N VAL A 198 -25.37 -1.03 -3.02
CA VAL A 198 -24.38 -1.99 -2.52
C VAL A 198 -25.01 -3.40 -2.61
N LYS A 199 -24.59 -4.17 -3.61
CA LYS A 199 -24.84 -5.61 -3.68
C LYS A 199 -24.15 -6.28 -2.49
N TYR A 200 -24.85 -7.17 -1.79
CA TYR A 200 -24.24 -8.12 -0.86
C TYR A 200 -23.27 -9.02 -1.65
N LEU A 201 -21.98 -8.72 -1.57
CA LEU A 201 -20.92 -9.54 -2.15
C LEU A 201 -20.82 -10.84 -1.32
N LYS A 202 -21.25 -11.96 -1.91
CA LYS A 202 -20.78 -13.28 -1.48
C LYS A 202 -19.26 -13.30 -1.68
N CYS A 203 -18.50 -13.80 -0.71
CA CYS A 203 -17.07 -14.06 -0.89
C CYS A 203 -16.90 -14.84 -2.20
N VAL A 204 -16.17 -14.28 -3.16
CA VAL A 204 -15.91 -14.94 -4.44
C VAL A 204 -14.75 -15.91 -4.20
N PRO A 205 -14.98 -17.24 -4.19
CA PRO A 205 -13.87 -18.17 -4.17
C PRO A 205 -13.06 -17.93 -5.43
N ILE A 206 -11.74 -17.86 -5.27
CA ILE A 206 -10.84 -17.65 -6.41
C ILE A 206 -10.81 -18.95 -7.17
N ASN A 207 -11.48 -18.98 -8.31
CA ASN A 207 -11.31 -20.06 -9.26
C ASN A 207 -10.00 -19.80 -10.02
N PRO A 208 -8.98 -20.68 -9.92
CA PRO A 208 -7.77 -20.55 -10.70
C PRO A 208 -8.03 -20.57 -12.22
N ASP A 209 -9.20 -21.07 -12.65
CA ASP A 209 -9.64 -21.12 -14.05
C ASP A 209 -10.56 -19.95 -14.47
N ASP A 210 -10.87 -18.99 -13.59
CA ASP A 210 -11.50 -17.70 -14.01
C ASP A 210 -10.46 -16.80 -14.73
N GLU A 211 -9.30 -17.39 -15.04
CA GLU A 211 -8.41 -17.05 -16.14
C GLU A 211 -9.21 -16.83 -17.42
N ILE A 212 -9.36 -15.58 -17.81
CA ILE A 212 -8.83 -15.08 -19.06
C ILE A 212 -8.87 -13.56 -18.95
N ILE A 213 -7.74 -12.94 -19.26
CA ILE A 213 -7.70 -11.54 -19.65
C ILE A 213 -8.69 -11.38 -20.81
N ASP A 214 -9.91 -10.91 -20.54
CA ASP A 214 -10.99 -10.69 -21.52
C ASP A 214 -10.63 -9.60 -22.57
N ARG A 215 -9.35 -9.25 -22.68
CA ARG A 215 -8.79 -8.17 -23.49
C ARG A 215 -7.41 -8.49 -24.06
N GLN A 216 -7.14 -9.75 -24.40
CA GLN A 216 -5.95 -10.13 -25.18
C GLN A 216 -5.86 -9.36 -26.53
N ASN A 217 -6.95 -8.71 -26.96
CA ASN A 217 -7.03 -7.84 -28.13
C ASN A 217 -6.50 -6.40 -27.92
N ASP A 218 -6.16 -5.98 -26.69
CA ASP A 218 -5.66 -4.63 -26.40
C ASP A 218 -4.12 -4.49 -26.54
N TRP A 219 -3.41 -5.55 -26.92
CA TRP A 219 -2.00 -5.48 -27.27
C TRP A 219 -1.63 -6.67 -28.16
N LYS A 220 -0.66 -6.47 -29.05
CA LYS A 220 -0.07 -7.55 -29.84
C LYS A 220 1.43 -7.58 -29.57
N TYR A 221 1.92 -8.74 -29.14
CA TYR A 221 3.34 -9.05 -29.17
C TYR A 221 3.68 -9.44 -30.60
N GLN A 222 4.50 -8.63 -31.29
CA GLN A 222 4.78 -8.90 -32.70
C GLN A 222 5.78 -10.06 -32.90
N ASN A 223 6.54 -10.46 -31.85
CA ASN A 223 7.64 -11.43 -31.96
C ASN A 223 7.56 -12.64 -31.00
N SER A 224 6.51 -12.81 -30.20
CA SER A 224 6.53 -13.80 -29.12
C SER A 224 6.07 -15.19 -29.56
N ILE A 225 7.04 -16.09 -29.82
CA ILE A 225 7.08 -17.50 -29.37
C ILE A 225 8.52 -18.04 -29.52
N THR A 226 9.38 -17.46 -30.36
CA THR A 226 10.69 -18.08 -30.68
C THR A 226 11.88 -17.63 -29.85
N GLY A 227 11.76 -16.64 -28.94
CA GLY A 227 12.83 -16.28 -27.99
C GLY A 227 14.20 -16.17 -28.67
N THR A 228 14.29 -15.40 -29.75
CA THR A 228 15.53 -15.16 -30.49
C THR A 228 16.43 -14.28 -29.61
N TRP A 229 17.21 -14.92 -28.75
CA TRP A 229 18.19 -14.30 -27.87
C TRP A 229 19.47 -14.06 -28.64
N TYR A 230 20.05 -12.89 -28.47
CA TYR A 230 21.22 -12.53 -29.23
C TYR A 230 22.43 -12.28 -28.33
N ARG A 231 23.56 -12.87 -28.71
CA ARG A 231 24.86 -12.57 -28.13
C ARG A 231 25.72 -11.84 -29.16
N TRP A 232 26.45 -10.83 -28.72
CA TRP A 232 27.48 -10.23 -29.54
C TRP A 232 28.68 -11.18 -29.62
N GLY A 233 29.06 -11.57 -30.84
CA GLY A 233 30.29 -12.29 -31.12
C GLY A 233 31.01 -11.65 -32.29
N THR A 234 32.28 -11.31 -32.11
CA THR A 234 33.19 -10.94 -33.19
C THR A 234 33.79 -12.23 -33.76
N THR A 235 33.50 -12.56 -35.01
CA THR A 235 34.28 -13.57 -35.76
C THR A 235 35.29 -12.86 -36.65
N ASP A 236 36.58 -13.10 -36.43
CA ASP A 236 37.65 -12.78 -37.39
C ASP A 236 37.57 -13.79 -38.54
N GLU A 237 36.86 -13.47 -39.62
CA GLU A 237 37.04 -14.20 -40.88
C GLU A 237 38.07 -13.46 -41.74
N LYS A 238 39.28 -14.03 -41.84
CA LYS A 238 40.26 -13.63 -42.86
C LYS A 238 39.77 -14.11 -44.22
N GLN A 239 38.93 -13.32 -44.87
CA GLN A 239 38.78 -13.39 -46.33
C GLN A 239 39.17 -12.03 -46.93
N ASN A 240 40.32 -12.03 -47.62
CA ASN A 240 40.80 -11.02 -48.55
C ASN A 240 40.60 -9.54 -48.15
N HIS A 241 41.61 -9.01 -47.45
CA HIS A 241 41.99 -7.58 -47.38
C HIS A 241 40.95 -6.54 -46.94
N HIS A 242 39.75 -6.95 -46.53
CA HIS A 242 38.82 -6.13 -45.78
C HIS A 242 38.43 -6.87 -44.49
N ILE A 243 38.83 -6.33 -43.34
CA ILE A 243 38.33 -6.78 -42.04
C ILE A 243 36.87 -6.32 -41.96
N GLU A 244 35.95 -7.19 -42.37
CA GLU A 244 34.52 -6.95 -42.24
C GLU A 244 34.04 -7.53 -40.90
N TRP A 245 33.80 -6.66 -39.92
CA TRP A 245 33.25 -7.07 -38.62
C TRP A 245 31.78 -7.46 -38.80
N ARG A 246 31.49 -8.76 -38.91
CA ARG A 246 30.11 -9.27 -38.94
C ARG A 246 29.59 -9.52 -37.53
N VAL A 247 28.46 -8.88 -37.20
CA VAL A 247 27.70 -9.14 -35.98
C VAL A 247 26.85 -10.37 -36.22
N ASN A 248 27.24 -11.49 -35.64
CA ASN A 248 26.39 -12.68 -35.64
C ASN A 248 25.41 -12.58 -34.48
N TRP A 249 24.15 -12.34 -34.83
CA TRP A 249 22.98 -12.51 -33.98
C TRP A 249 22.81 -14.01 -33.70
N LEU A 250 23.67 -14.58 -32.86
CA LEU A 250 23.60 -16.00 -32.51
C LEU A 250 22.38 -16.23 -31.63
N ASN A 251 21.47 -17.12 -32.05
CA ASN A 251 20.45 -17.68 -31.17
C ASN A 251 21.13 -18.48 -30.08
N VAL A 252 21.27 -17.89 -28.89
CA VAL A 252 21.94 -18.55 -27.75
C VAL A 252 20.94 -18.79 -26.63
N ALA A 253 20.96 -19.98 -26.03
CA ALA A 253 20.21 -20.19 -24.78
C ALA A 253 20.67 -19.16 -23.71
N PRO A 254 19.77 -18.68 -22.84
CA PRO A 254 20.15 -17.71 -21.81
C PRO A 254 21.28 -18.27 -20.94
N VAL A 255 22.30 -17.44 -20.72
CA VAL A 255 23.51 -17.78 -19.92
C VAL A 255 23.14 -18.22 -18.50
N SER A 256 21.99 -17.78 -18.00
CA SER A 256 21.40 -18.23 -16.75
C SER A 256 19.88 -18.15 -16.83
N TYR A 257 19.20 -19.25 -16.48
CA TYR A 257 17.74 -19.28 -16.27
C TYR A 257 17.34 -18.66 -14.93
N LEU A 258 18.31 -18.27 -14.09
CA LEU A 258 18.02 -17.72 -12.77
C LEU A 258 17.32 -16.36 -12.87
N GLY A 259 17.76 -15.48 -13.77
CA GLY A 259 17.13 -14.17 -13.89
C GLY A 259 17.44 -13.38 -15.15
N VAL A 260 16.52 -12.45 -15.45
CA VAL A 260 16.56 -11.53 -16.59
C VAL A 260 16.43 -10.09 -16.12
N ILE A 261 17.04 -9.15 -16.84
CA ILE A 261 16.95 -7.72 -16.55
C ILE A 261 16.10 -7.07 -17.62
N VAL A 262 15.11 -6.27 -17.23
CA VAL A 262 14.11 -5.72 -18.14
C VAL A 262 14.06 -4.21 -18.07
N TYR A 263 14.04 -3.59 -19.25
CA TYR A 263 13.84 -2.16 -19.44
C TYR A 263 12.58 -1.94 -20.29
N LEU A 264 11.82 -0.90 -20.02
CA LEU A 264 10.85 -0.32 -20.97
C LEU A 264 11.30 1.10 -21.28
N THR A 265 11.46 1.44 -22.56
CA THR A 265 12.01 2.74 -22.91
C THR A 265 11.62 3.21 -24.31
N THR A 266 11.98 4.45 -24.62
CA THR A 266 11.86 5.06 -25.93
C THR A 266 13.20 5.64 -26.37
N ARG A 267 13.33 5.93 -27.67
CA ARG A 267 14.52 6.50 -28.30
C ARG A 267 14.92 7.85 -27.70
N ASP A 268 13.95 8.60 -27.17
CA ASP A 268 14.19 9.86 -26.47
C ASP A 268 15.09 9.69 -25.22
N GLU A 269 15.12 8.48 -24.65
CA GLU A 269 15.88 8.15 -23.45
C GLU A 269 17.18 7.37 -23.75
N LEU A 270 17.56 7.24 -25.02
CA LEU A 270 18.70 6.42 -25.47
C LEU A 270 20.01 6.74 -24.72
N ASN A 271 20.29 8.03 -24.50
CA ASN A 271 21.49 8.45 -23.78
C ASN A 271 21.48 8.05 -22.30
N SER A 272 20.32 8.07 -21.65
CA SER A 272 20.15 7.62 -20.26
C SER A 272 20.30 6.10 -20.20
N LEU A 273 19.69 5.39 -21.14
CA LEU A 273 19.81 3.94 -21.26
C LEU A 273 21.27 3.50 -21.45
N HIS A 274 22.03 4.14 -22.34
CA HIS A 274 23.47 3.88 -22.50
C HIS A 274 24.23 3.98 -21.17
N THR A 275 23.99 5.05 -20.41
CA THR A 275 24.62 5.23 -19.11
C THR A 275 24.21 4.14 -18.12
N SER A 276 22.92 3.78 -18.06
CA SER A 276 22.41 2.70 -17.20
C SER A 276 23.05 1.34 -17.53
N LEU A 277 23.08 0.97 -18.81
CA LEU A 277 23.65 -0.30 -19.28
C LEU A 277 25.16 -0.38 -19.04
N ALA A 278 25.90 0.74 -19.16
CA ALA A 278 27.32 0.77 -18.87
C ALA A 278 27.60 0.45 -17.38
N GLN A 279 26.80 1.01 -16.47
CA GLN A 279 26.91 0.69 -15.04
C GLN A 279 26.55 -0.77 -14.75
N LEU A 280 25.49 -1.25 -15.40
CA LEU A 280 25.04 -2.64 -15.25
C LEU A 280 26.11 -3.64 -15.73
N SER A 281 26.76 -3.36 -16.86
CA SER A 281 27.85 -4.16 -17.39
C SER A 281 29.01 -4.25 -16.40
N HIS A 282 29.37 -3.13 -15.78
CA HIS A 282 30.40 -3.11 -14.75
C HIS A 282 30.01 -3.99 -13.55
N LEU A 283 28.78 -3.81 -13.03
CA LEU A 283 28.23 -4.53 -11.88
C LEU A 283 28.19 -6.06 -12.11
N LEU A 284 27.75 -6.49 -13.29
CA LEU A 284 27.49 -7.90 -13.62
C LEU A 284 28.63 -8.58 -14.38
N SER A 285 29.79 -7.95 -14.47
CA SER A 285 30.95 -8.46 -15.23
C SER A 285 31.41 -9.87 -14.82
N ASN A 286 31.16 -10.29 -13.57
CA ASN A 286 31.48 -11.66 -13.11
C ASN A 286 30.37 -12.67 -13.47
N ASN A 287 29.11 -12.22 -13.42
CA ASN A 287 27.92 -13.05 -13.56
C ASN A 287 26.96 -12.36 -14.54
N PRO A 288 27.23 -12.43 -15.85
CA PRO A 288 26.38 -11.79 -16.85
C PRO A 288 24.95 -12.35 -16.79
N ARG A 289 23.97 -11.51 -17.12
CA ARG A 289 22.54 -11.84 -17.17
C ARG A 289 21.93 -11.34 -18.46
N PRO A 290 20.97 -12.05 -19.05
CA PRO A 290 20.26 -11.53 -20.21
C PRO A 290 19.57 -10.21 -19.87
N VAL A 291 19.71 -9.23 -20.77
CA VAL A 291 19.02 -7.94 -20.71
C VAL A 291 18.00 -7.90 -21.84
N VAL A 292 16.77 -7.46 -21.56
CA VAL A 292 15.70 -7.31 -22.54
C VAL A 292 15.20 -5.87 -22.52
N ILE A 293 15.20 -5.25 -23.68
CA ILE A 293 14.69 -3.90 -23.88
C ILE A 293 13.34 -3.98 -24.58
N PHE A 294 12.30 -3.61 -23.87
CA PHE A 294 10.96 -3.41 -24.40
C PHE A 294 10.81 -2.01 -24.98
N HIS A 295 10.22 -1.89 -26.17
CA HIS A 295 10.10 -0.63 -26.89
C HIS A 295 8.92 -0.62 -27.89
N GLU A 296 8.60 0.54 -28.48
CA GLU A 296 7.46 0.72 -29.41
C GLU A 296 7.93 0.83 -30.89
N GLY A 297 8.85 -0.05 -31.30
CA GLY A 297 9.41 -0.08 -32.67
C GLY A 297 10.53 0.93 -32.97
N ASP A 298 10.80 1.87 -32.07
CA ASP A 298 11.82 2.93 -32.21
C ASP A 298 13.27 2.46 -32.01
N PHE A 299 13.47 1.21 -31.56
CA PHE A 299 14.77 0.51 -31.50
C PHE A 299 14.95 -0.52 -32.62
N ASN A 300 14.15 -0.51 -33.69
CA ASN A 300 14.35 -1.41 -34.84
C ASN A 300 15.62 -1.07 -35.67
N ASP A 301 16.28 0.05 -35.39
CA ASP A 301 17.52 0.46 -36.03
C ASP A 301 18.72 -0.40 -35.54
N THR A 302 19.29 -1.18 -36.45
CA THR A 302 20.43 -2.06 -36.15
C THR A 302 21.65 -1.31 -35.60
N ASN A 303 21.88 -0.04 -35.96
CA ASN A 303 23.03 0.73 -35.44
C ASN A 303 22.85 1.07 -33.97
N ILE A 304 21.63 1.42 -33.55
CA ILE A 304 21.30 1.67 -32.14
C ILE A 304 21.45 0.38 -31.34
N GLN A 305 20.89 -0.72 -31.84
CA GLN A 305 21.00 -2.01 -31.18
C GLN A 305 22.47 -2.45 -31.02
N LYS A 306 23.29 -2.25 -32.06
CA LYS A 306 24.74 -2.53 -32.02
C LYS A 306 25.46 -1.67 -30.97
N SER A 307 25.12 -0.38 -30.91
CA SER A 307 25.70 0.55 -29.93
C SER A 307 25.41 0.10 -28.49
N LEU A 308 24.17 -0.31 -28.22
CA LEU A 308 23.75 -0.80 -26.89
C LEU A 308 24.40 -2.15 -26.55
N ALA A 309 24.48 -3.07 -27.52
CA ALA A 309 25.16 -4.34 -27.35
C ALA A 309 26.65 -4.15 -27.01
N LYS A 310 27.34 -3.25 -27.72
CA LYS A 310 28.73 -2.88 -27.43
C LYS A 310 28.90 -2.29 -26.02
N THR A 311 27.90 -1.55 -25.53
CA THR A 311 27.92 -0.96 -24.18
C THR A 311 27.83 -2.04 -23.09
N LEU A 312 27.06 -3.11 -23.32
CA LEU A 312 26.94 -4.23 -22.39
C LEU A 312 28.11 -5.21 -22.44
N GLY A 313 28.72 -5.36 -23.61
CA GLY A 313 29.85 -6.25 -23.86
C GLY A 313 29.44 -7.68 -24.24
N ASP A 314 30.42 -8.43 -24.75
CA ASP A 314 30.21 -9.71 -25.48
C ASP A 314 29.70 -10.89 -24.62
N ARG A 315 29.73 -10.75 -23.30
CA ARG A 315 29.31 -11.79 -22.36
C ARG A 315 27.82 -11.71 -21.99
N THR A 316 27.18 -10.57 -22.23
CA THR A 316 25.83 -10.27 -21.75
C THR A 316 24.86 -10.34 -22.93
N PRO A 317 23.93 -11.33 -22.97
CA PRO A 317 22.92 -11.39 -24.02
C PRO A 317 22.01 -10.16 -23.99
N LEU A 318 21.67 -9.62 -25.17
CA LEU A 318 20.76 -8.47 -25.31
C LEU A 318 19.61 -8.82 -26.26
N GLY A 319 18.39 -8.74 -25.75
CA GLY A 319 17.15 -8.90 -26.52
C GLY A 319 16.40 -7.58 -26.69
N PHE A 320 15.66 -7.48 -27.80
CA PHE A 320 14.76 -6.36 -28.07
C PHE A 320 13.35 -6.92 -28.32
N GLU A 321 12.38 -6.38 -27.59
CA GLU A 321 10.99 -6.80 -27.69
C GLU A 321 10.10 -5.62 -28.05
N CYS A 322 9.48 -5.69 -29.22
CA CYS A 322 8.57 -4.67 -29.70
C CYS A 322 7.17 -4.90 -29.11
N ILE A 323 6.64 -3.88 -28.42
CA ILE A 323 5.29 -3.87 -27.85
C ILE A 323 4.45 -2.85 -28.61
N GLN A 324 3.21 -3.24 -28.91
CA GLN A 324 2.19 -2.31 -29.39
C GLN A 324 1.14 -2.10 -28.31
N PHE A 325 1.04 -0.87 -27.81
CA PHE A 325 -0.05 -0.48 -26.91
C PHE A 325 -1.29 -0.14 -27.74
N SER A 326 -2.43 -0.78 -27.46
CA SER A 326 -3.70 -0.40 -28.09
C SER A 326 -4.23 0.90 -27.48
N ASN A 327 -4.76 1.76 -28.36
CA ASN A 327 -5.55 2.90 -27.99
C ASN A 327 -6.99 2.49 -27.63
N SER A 328 -7.15 1.85 -26.48
CA SER A 328 -8.47 1.42 -26.00
C SER A 328 -9.40 2.61 -25.70
N SER A 329 -10.70 2.39 -25.84
CA SER A 329 -11.79 3.38 -25.70
C SER A 329 -11.89 4.10 -24.35
N HIS A 330 -11.16 3.64 -23.32
CA HIS A 330 -11.08 4.28 -22.00
C HIS A 330 -10.18 5.54 -22.00
N GLN A 331 -9.46 5.80 -23.10
CA GLN A 331 -8.64 6.99 -23.31
C GLN A 331 -9.46 8.29 -23.52
N THR A 332 -10.79 8.28 -23.43
CA THR A 332 -11.60 9.47 -23.75
C THR A 332 -11.92 10.38 -22.55
N ARG A 333 -11.58 9.97 -21.32
CA ARG A 333 -11.86 10.75 -20.09
C ARG A 333 -10.64 10.88 -19.18
N PHE A 334 -9.61 11.58 -19.65
CA PHE A 334 -8.48 11.96 -18.81
C PHE A 334 -8.84 13.13 -17.90
N ILE A 335 -8.72 12.92 -16.58
CA ILE A 335 -8.74 14.02 -15.61
C ILE A 335 -7.42 14.81 -15.70
N HIS A 336 -6.30 14.11 -15.94
CA HIS A 336 -4.96 14.70 -16.05
C HIS A 336 -4.49 14.87 -17.50
N ARG A 337 -5.13 15.79 -18.25
CA ARG A 337 -4.82 16.08 -19.67
C ARG A 337 -3.38 16.53 -19.97
N ARG A 338 -2.57 16.87 -18.96
CA ARG A 338 -1.17 17.33 -19.13
C ARG A 338 -0.12 16.21 -19.08
N LEU A 339 -0.51 14.98 -18.73
CA LEU A 339 0.42 13.84 -18.68
C LEU A 339 0.44 13.10 -20.03
N SER A 340 1.64 12.66 -20.42
CA SER A 340 1.82 11.91 -21.68
C SER A 340 1.11 10.56 -21.60
N HIS A 341 0.43 10.18 -22.69
CA HIS A 341 -0.17 8.85 -22.86
C HIS A 341 0.85 7.72 -22.60
N LYS A 342 2.12 7.96 -22.95
CA LYS A 342 3.25 7.05 -22.71
C LYS A 342 3.42 6.69 -21.23
N TYR A 343 3.16 7.63 -20.31
CA TYR A 343 3.29 7.37 -18.88
C TYR A 343 2.27 6.35 -18.39
N PHE A 344 1.01 6.49 -18.83
CA PHE A 344 -0.05 5.55 -18.46
C PHE A 344 0.20 4.15 -19.04
N HIS A 345 0.70 4.08 -20.28
CA HIS A 345 1.12 2.82 -20.89
C HIS A 345 2.25 2.16 -20.12
N MET A 346 3.24 2.92 -19.65
CA MET A 346 4.32 2.41 -18.80
C MET A 346 3.79 1.82 -17.49
N CYS A 347 2.92 2.54 -16.76
CA CYS A 347 2.36 2.03 -15.50
C CYS A 347 1.54 0.75 -15.74
N ARG A 348 0.71 0.72 -16.78
CA ARG A 348 -0.05 -0.49 -17.15
C ARG A 348 0.86 -1.62 -17.61
N PHE A 349 1.93 -1.33 -18.34
CA PHE A 349 2.88 -2.33 -18.80
C PHE A 349 3.48 -3.08 -17.62
N PHE A 350 4.07 -2.37 -16.66
CA PHE A 350 4.72 -3.00 -15.51
C PHE A 350 3.74 -3.67 -14.55
N THR A 351 2.51 -3.16 -14.47
CA THR A 351 1.46 -3.70 -13.58
C THR A 351 0.80 -4.95 -14.19
N ILE A 352 0.48 -4.93 -15.49
CA ILE A 352 -0.40 -5.92 -16.13
C ILE A 352 0.34 -6.73 -17.21
N MET A 353 1.07 -6.07 -18.11
CA MET A 353 1.56 -6.74 -19.33
C MET A 353 2.84 -7.53 -19.09
N LEU A 354 3.77 -6.99 -18.30
CA LEU A 354 5.05 -7.63 -18.03
C LEU A 354 4.89 -8.97 -17.28
N PRO A 355 4.10 -9.07 -16.18
CA PRO A 355 3.89 -10.35 -15.50
C PRO A 355 3.31 -11.46 -16.39
N ASN A 356 2.53 -11.08 -17.40
CA ASN A 356 1.90 -12.00 -18.35
C ASN A 356 2.75 -12.23 -19.61
N HIS A 357 3.92 -11.61 -19.73
CA HIS A 357 4.75 -11.73 -20.92
C HIS A 357 5.40 -13.13 -20.98
N PRO A 358 5.26 -13.88 -22.10
CA PRO A 358 5.79 -15.24 -22.21
C PRO A 358 7.30 -15.36 -21.95
N LEU A 359 8.08 -14.33 -22.28
CA LEU A 359 9.51 -14.29 -21.99
C LEU A 359 9.85 -14.55 -20.51
N LEU A 360 9.02 -14.07 -19.58
CA LEU A 360 9.29 -14.26 -18.15
C LEU A 360 9.16 -15.73 -17.73
N THR A 361 8.44 -16.58 -18.48
CA THR A 361 8.32 -18.01 -18.14
C THR A 361 9.64 -18.76 -18.23
N LEU A 362 10.65 -18.16 -18.87
CA LEU A 362 11.99 -18.72 -19.02
C LEU A 362 12.88 -18.45 -17.80
N PHE A 363 12.46 -17.59 -16.86
CA PHE A 363 13.29 -17.13 -15.75
C PHE A 363 12.58 -17.28 -14.41
N SER A 364 13.37 -17.50 -13.34
CA SER A 364 12.83 -17.51 -11.97
C SER A 364 12.68 -16.10 -11.41
N LEU A 365 13.61 -15.20 -11.74
CA LEU A 365 13.65 -13.83 -11.24
C LEU A 365 13.68 -12.83 -12.41
N TYR A 366 13.14 -11.64 -12.19
CA TYR A 366 13.37 -10.51 -13.08
C TYR A 366 13.83 -9.29 -12.29
N TRP A 367 14.66 -8.47 -12.92
CA TRP A 367 15.09 -7.19 -12.39
C TRP A 367 14.65 -6.07 -13.33
N ARG A 368 13.64 -5.31 -12.92
CA ARG A 368 13.24 -4.08 -13.59
C ARG A 368 14.21 -2.95 -13.27
N LEU A 369 14.65 -2.28 -14.34
CA LEU A 369 15.31 -0.98 -14.29
C LEU A 369 14.65 -0.07 -15.34
N ASP A 370 14.35 1.18 -14.96
CA ASP A 370 13.99 2.21 -15.95
C ASP A 370 15.26 2.78 -16.62
N SER A 371 15.15 3.40 -17.80
CA SER A 371 16.32 3.98 -18.51
C SER A 371 17.06 5.09 -17.77
N HIS A 372 16.41 5.70 -16.78
CA HIS A 372 16.99 6.73 -15.90
C HIS A 372 17.45 6.17 -14.55
N SER A 373 17.59 4.83 -14.45
CA SER A 373 18.06 4.14 -13.26
C SER A 373 19.55 3.90 -13.36
N TYR A 374 20.32 4.47 -12.43
CA TYR A 374 21.77 4.36 -12.40
C TYR A 374 22.20 3.71 -11.09
N ILE A 375 22.99 2.65 -11.21
CA ILE A 375 23.60 1.96 -10.08
C ILE A 375 25.05 2.41 -10.01
N PHE A 376 25.54 2.73 -8.82
CA PHE A 376 26.90 3.20 -8.61
C PHE A 376 27.44 2.73 -7.26
N GLY A 377 28.72 2.95 -7.03
CA GLY A 377 29.41 2.46 -5.85
C GLY A 377 30.10 1.12 -6.09
N PRO A 378 30.51 0.42 -5.03
CA PRO A 378 31.31 -0.79 -5.15
C PRO A 378 30.52 -1.94 -5.78
N LYS A 379 31.22 -2.79 -6.52
CA LYS A 379 30.66 -4.04 -7.01
C LYS A 379 30.29 -4.94 -5.83
N PRO A 380 29.11 -5.56 -5.82
CA PRO A 380 28.70 -6.39 -4.71
C PRO A 380 29.56 -7.64 -4.58
N ILE A 381 29.76 -8.06 -3.33
CA ILE A 381 30.47 -9.29 -2.98
C ILE A 381 29.67 -10.51 -3.46
N GLU A 382 28.36 -10.47 -3.29
CA GLU A 382 27.42 -11.51 -3.70
C GLU A 382 26.46 -11.02 -4.78
N ASP A 383 26.11 -11.89 -5.72
CA ASP A 383 25.18 -11.60 -6.80
C ASP A 383 23.75 -11.36 -6.27
N PRO A 384 23.08 -10.24 -6.62
CA PRO A 384 21.72 -9.95 -6.16
C PRO A 384 20.72 -11.08 -6.44
N PHE A 385 20.82 -11.76 -7.58
CA PHE A 385 19.92 -12.86 -7.94
C PHE A 385 20.18 -14.10 -7.08
N GLU A 386 21.44 -14.38 -6.74
CA GLU A 386 21.77 -15.49 -5.85
C GLU A 386 21.29 -15.21 -4.43
N ILE A 387 21.42 -13.97 -3.95
CA ILE A 387 20.91 -13.57 -2.63
C ILE A 387 19.40 -13.83 -2.55
N MET A 388 18.66 -13.43 -3.59
CA MET A 388 17.21 -13.67 -3.67
C MET A 388 16.89 -15.15 -3.53
N GLN A 389 17.59 -16.02 -4.27
CA GLN A 389 17.36 -17.46 -4.25
C GLN A 389 17.77 -18.10 -2.91
N LYS A 390 19.00 -17.84 -2.45
CA LYS A 390 19.56 -18.42 -1.20
C LYS A 390 18.71 -18.07 0.02
N ARG A 391 18.19 -16.85 0.07
CA ARG A 391 17.39 -16.35 1.21
C ARG A 391 15.88 -16.45 0.97
N GLN A 392 15.45 -17.07 -0.12
CA GLN A 392 14.04 -17.23 -0.51
C GLN A 392 13.26 -15.91 -0.58
N ILE A 393 13.93 -14.82 -0.96
CA ILE A 393 13.30 -13.50 -1.09
C ILE A 393 12.44 -13.47 -2.36
N GLN A 394 11.26 -12.88 -2.24
CA GLN A 394 10.28 -12.73 -3.33
C GLN A 394 10.35 -11.35 -3.98
N TYR A 395 10.75 -10.31 -3.24
CA TYR A 395 10.86 -8.95 -3.76
C TYR A 395 11.97 -8.14 -3.07
N ALA A 396 12.75 -7.41 -3.84
CA ALA A 396 13.79 -6.52 -3.35
C ALA A 396 13.67 -5.13 -3.99
N PHE A 397 13.83 -4.10 -3.15
CA PHE A 397 13.77 -2.69 -3.53
C PHE A 397 14.89 -1.88 -2.87
N ILE A 398 15.03 -0.62 -3.26
CA ILE A 398 16.05 0.27 -2.70
C ILE A 398 15.41 1.46 -1.99
N MET A 399 14.55 2.18 -2.70
CA MET A 399 13.96 3.43 -2.22
C MET A 399 12.47 3.29 -1.94
N VAL A 400 12.01 4.10 -1.00
CA VAL A 400 10.59 4.35 -0.71
C VAL A 400 10.32 5.83 -0.88
N ASN A 401 9.20 6.16 -1.51
CA ASN A 401 8.75 7.52 -1.74
C ASN A 401 7.29 7.68 -1.26
N GLU A 402 6.73 8.87 -1.41
CA GLU A 402 5.35 9.19 -1.11
C GLU A 402 4.64 9.64 -2.40
N GLU A 403 3.44 9.09 -2.64
CA GLU A 403 2.61 9.47 -3.78
C GLU A 403 1.78 10.72 -3.44
N ALA A 404 1.47 11.54 -4.44
CA ALA A 404 0.55 12.65 -4.24
C ALA A 404 -0.91 12.15 -4.11
N ASP A 405 -1.64 12.69 -3.13
CA ASP A 405 -3.01 12.25 -2.78
C ASP A 405 -3.95 12.20 -4.00
N HIS A 406 -3.92 13.23 -4.86
CA HIS A 406 -4.76 13.29 -6.05
C HIS A 406 -4.42 12.25 -7.11
N TYR A 407 -3.20 11.68 -7.12
CA TYR A 407 -2.82 10.59 -8.03
C TYR A 407 -3.13 9.19 -7.48
N ALA A 408 -3.49 9.08 -6.20
CA ALA A 408 -3.93 7.83 -5.56
C ALA A 408 -5.44 7.80 -5.29
N ALA A 409 -6.18 8.81 -5.79
CA ALA A 409 -7.61 8.96 -5.56
C ALA A 409 -8.38 7.69 -5.95
N GLY A 410 -9.15 7.14 -5.00
CA GLY A 410 -9.96 5.93 -5.20
C GLY A 410 -9.19 4.60 -5.18
N LEU A 411 -7.86 4.59 -5.23
CA LEU A 411 -7.07 3.35 -5.27
C LEU A 411 -7.27 2.49 -4.02
N PHE A 412 -7.15 3.09 -2.85
CA PHE A 412 -7.39 2.40 -1.58
C PHE A 412 -8.87 2.01 -1.39
N GLY A 413 -9.80 2.79 -1.95
CA GLY A 413 -11.21 2.44 -1.98
C GLY A 413 -11.43 1.12 -2.73
N LEU A 414 -10.88 1.04 -3.95
CA LEU A 414 -10.88 -0.18 -4.75
C LEU A 414 -10.16 -1.33 -4.05
N PHE A 415 -9.06 -1.04 -3.34
CA PHE A 415 -8.34 -2.06 -2.58
C PHE A 415 -9.18 -2.64 -1.44
N ASN A 416 -9.91 -1.81 -0.69
CA ASN A 416 -10.82 -2.30 0.33
C ASN A 416 -11.98 -3.10 -0.27
N GLU A 417 -12.48 -2.70 -1.45
CA GLU A 417 -13.46 -3.49 -2.21
C GLU A 417 -12.89 -4.87 -2.57
N PHE A 418 -11.67 -4.94 -3.11
CA PHE A 418 -10.97 -6.19 -3.40
C PHE A 418 -10.86 -7.10 -2.18
N LEU A 419 -10.43 -6.53 -1.04
CA LEU A 419 -10.32 -7.29 0.21
C LEU A 419 -11.69 -7.82 0.65
N ASN A 420 -12.76 -7.03 0.51
CA ASN A 420 -14.12 -7.45 0.82
C ASN A 420 -14.64 -8.53 -0.14
N GLU A 421 -14.40 -8.41 -1.45
CA GLU A 421 -14.82 -9.41 -2.46
C GLU A 421 -14.20 -10.78 -2.18
N HIS A 422 -12.94 -10.81 -1.74
CA HIS A 422 -12.20 -12.03 -1.45
C HIS A 422 -12.16 -12.38 0.05
N CYS A 423 -12.93 -11.67 0.87
CA CYS A 423 -13.04 -11.91 2.31
C CYS A 423 -11.69 -11.93 3.05
N LEU A 424 -10.76 -11.10 2.58
CA LEU A 424 -9.47 -10.86 3.17
C LEU A 424 -9.57 -9.76 4.23
N LYS A 425 -8.97 -10.00 5.39
CA LYS A 425 -8.75 -8.94 6.37
C LYS A 425 -7.52 -8.13 5.99
N LEU A 426 -7.55 -6.83 6.27
CA LEU A 426 -6.39 -5.97 6.13
C LEU A 426 -5.21 -6.53 6.94
N SER A 427 -4.04 -6.66 6.32
CA SER A 427 -2.86 -7.22 6.99
C SER A 427 -2.32 -6.26 8.07
N PRO A 428 -1.62 -6.76 9.10
CA PRO A 428 -0.90 -5.91 10.03
C PRO A 428 0.12 -4.98 9.33
N SER A 429 0.77 -5.46 8.27
CA SER A 429 1.76 -4.66 7.52
C SER A 429 1.11 -3.46 6.81
N VAL A 430 -0.08 -3.63 6.24
CA VAL A 430 -0.83 -2.50 5.65
C VAL A 430 -1.23 -1.51 6.74
N ARG A 431 -1.77 -1.99 7.87
CA ARG A 431 -2.12 -1.10 9.01
C ARG A 431 -0.93 -0.28 9.50
N GLN A 432 0.25 -0.89 9.54
CA GLN A 432 1.44 -0.24 10.07
C GLN A 432 2.12 0.71 9.08
N THR A 433 2.11 0.38 7.79
CA THR A 433 2.90 1.12 6.80
C THR A 433 2.07 2.03 5.90
N GLN A 434 0.79 1.71 5.71
CA GLN A 434 -0.12 2.40 4.79
C GLN A 434 -1.19 3.25 5.49
N ILE A 435 -1.35 3.11 6.80
CA ILE A 435 -2.30 3.90 7.60
C ILE A 435 -1.53 4.75 8.61
N THR A 436 -1.75 6.05 8.57
CA THR A 436 -1.20 7.03 9.51
C THR A 436 -1.91 6.95 10.86
N TRP A 437 -1.30 7.54 11.90
CA TRP A 437 -1.88 7.65 13.24
C TRP A 437 -3.27 8.31 13.28
N PHE A 438 -3.61 9.14 12.28
CA PHE A 438 -4.92 9.81 12.16
C PHE A 438 -5.93 9.01 11.32
N GLY A 439 -5.61 7.78 10.94
CA GLY A 439 -6.49 6.92 10.12
C GLY A 439 -6.53 7.31 8.63
N ARG A 440 -5.64 8.18 8.16
CA ARG A 440 -5.48 8.54 6.75
C ARG A 440 -4.46 7.63 6.07
N TYR A 441 -4.53 7.48 4.76
CA TYR A 441 -3.50 6.75 4.01
C TYR A 441 -2.18 7.50 4.05
N SER A 442 -1.08 6.77 4.25
CA SER A 442 0.28 7.36 4.30
C SER A 442 0.80 7.73 2.92
N LEU A 443 0.20 7.16 1.86
CA LEU A 443 0.65 7.29 0.47
C LEU A 443 2.11 6.83 0.24
N ALA A 444 2.71 6.17 1.22
CA ALA A 444 4.05 5.61 1.13
C ALA A 444 4.09 4.46 0.13
N MET A 445 5.00 4.52 -0.83
CA MET A 445 5.14 3.54 -1.91
C MET A 445 6.59 3.07 -2.06
N ILE A 446 6.75 1.78 -2.28
CA ILE A 446 8.02 1.21 -2.73
C ILE A 446 8.27 1.69 -4.16
N PHE A 447 9.45 2.24 -4.41
CA PHE A 447 9.75 2.87 -5.68
C PHE A 447 10.17 1.82 -6.72
N THR A 448 9.25 1.47 -7.61
CA THR A 448 9.32 0.32 -8.53
C THR A 448 10.26 0.50 -9.72
N ASN A 449 10.82 1.69 -9.93
CA ASN A 449 11.85 1.91 -10.95
C ASN A 449 13.09 1.02 -10.74
N PHE A 450 13.30 0.57 -9.50
CA PHE A 450 14.07 -0.61 -9.16
C PHE A 450 13.13 -1.68 -8.60
N ALA A 451 13.10 -2.85 -9.23
CA ALA A 451 12.42 -4.01 -8.65
C ALA A 451 13.12 -5.31 -9.05
N LEU A 452 13.71 -6.01 -8.08
CA LEU A 452 14.21 -7.37 -8.27
C LEU A 452 13.21 -8.34 -7.63
N ALA A 453 12.51 -9.13 -8.43
CA ALA A 453 11.36 -9.88 -7.98
C ALA A 453 11.32 -11.30 -8.55
N ASN A 454 10.65 -12.19 -7.83
CA ASN A 454 10.31 -13.51 -8.34
C ASN A 454 9.21 -13.41 -9.40
N VAL A 455 9.41 -14.05 -10.55
CA VAL A 455 8.42 -14.06 -11.63
C VAL A 455 7.10 -14.66 -11.16
N SER A 456 7.13 -15.74 -10.37
CA SER A 456 5.92 -16.42 -9.91
C SER A 456 5.06 -15.55 -8.99
N LEU A 457 5.64 -14.52 -8.37
CA LEU A 457 4.94 -13.60 -7.47
C LEU A 457 3.78 -12.89 -8.19
N PHE A 458 4.06 -12.30 -9.36
CA PHE A 458 3.05 -11.55 -10.11
C PHE A 458 2.35 -12.41 -11.18
N ARG A 459 3.00 -13.47 -11.66
CA ARG A 459 2.46 -14.35 -12.70
C ARG A 459 1.54 -15.44 -12.18
N ASP A 460 1.88 -16.09 -11.07
CA ASP A 460 1.25 -17.35 -10.65
C ASP A 460 0.38 -17.18 -9.40
N HIS A 461 0.59 -16.12 -8.61
CA HIS A 461 -0.18 -15.90 -7.39
C HIS A 461 -1.61 -15.42 -7.68
N SER A 462 -2.59 -16.29 -7.44
CA SER A 462 -3.99 -16.08 -7.81
C SER A 462 -4.61 -14.79 -7.26
N LEU A 463 -4.43 -14.49 -5.96
CA LEU A 463 -4.89 -13.22 -5.36
C LEU A 463 -4.25 -11.97 -5.98
N ILE A 464 -2.94 -12.03 -6.27
CA ILE A 464 -2.22 -10.90 -6.87
C ILE A 464 -2.78 -10.65 -8.27
N ARG A 465 -2.96 -11.70 -9.08
CA ARG A 465 -3.58 -11.59 -10.39
C ARG A 465 -4.99 -11.02 -10.30
N ALA A 466 -5.82 -11.51 -9.39
CA ALA A 466 -7.18 -11.02 -9.20
C ALA A 466 -7.21 -9.51 -8.88
N TRP A 467 -6.29 -9.04 -8.02
CA TRP A 467 -6.12 -7.62 -7.74
C TRP A 467 -5.69 -6.83 -8.98
N LEU A 468 -4.65 -7.28 -9.69
CA LEU A 468 -4.17 -6.64 -10.91
C LEU A 468 -5.28 -6.55 -11.98
N HIS A 469 -6.10 -7.59 -12.15
CA HIS A 469 -7.26 -7.58 -13.02
C HIS A 469 -8.34 -6.58 -12.57
N MET A 470 -8.61 -6.49 -11.26
CA MET A 470 -9.55 -5.50 -10.73
C MET A 470 -9.09 -4.07 -10.98
N VAL A 471 -7.79 -3.80 -10.82
CA VAL A 471 -7.18 -2.50 -11.15
C VAL A 471 -7.35 -2.17 -12.64
N ASP A 472 -7.02 -3.10 -13.54
CA ASP A 472 -7.12 -2.87 -14.98
C ASP A 472 -8.57 -2.66 -15.43
N ARG A 473 -9.51 -3.46 -14.89
CA ARG A 473 -10.96 -3.31 -15.17
C ARG A 473 -11.53 -1.99 -14.70
N ASN A 474 -11.07 -1.46 -13.55
CA ASN A 474 -11.53 -0.16 -13.05
C ASN A 474 -11.07 1.01 -13.94
N GLY A 475 -9.94 0.86 -14.63
CA GLY A 475 -9.38 1.87 -15.52
C GLY A 475 -8.70 3.05 -14.80
N GLY A 476 -8.48 2.94 -13.49
CA GLY A 476 -7.91 4.02 -12.67
C GLY A 476 -6.50 4.44 -13.07
N ILE A 477 -5.72 3.56 -13.71
CA ILE A 477 -4.41 3.91 -14.30
C ILE A 477 -4.56 5.08 -15.28
N TYR A 478 -5.53 5.02 -16.21
CA TYR A 478 -5.74 6.09 -17.20
C TYR A 478 -6.61 7.24 -16.67
N ARG A 479 -7.62 6.93 -15.84
CA ARG A 479 -8.57 7.95 -15.36
C ARG A 479 -7.95 8.85 -14.27
N GLU A 480 -7.29 8.25 -13.29
CA GLU A 480 -6.83 8.90 -12.04
C GLU A 480 -5.30 9.02 -11.96
N ARG A 481 -4.54 8.41 -12.89
CA ARG A 481 -3.07 8.30 -12.84
C ARG A 481 -2.54 7.45 -11.68
N TRP A 482 -3.16 6.30 -11.44
CA TRP A 482 -2.56 5.32 -10.54
C TRP A 482 -1.24 4.82 -11.10
N GLY A 483 -0.16 5.09 -10.37
CA GLY A 483 1.16 4.55 -10.67
C GLY A 483 1.25 3.06 -10.35
N ASP A 484 2.16 2.35 -11.00
CA ASP A 484 2.49 0.95 -10.70
C ASP A 484 3.08 0.79 -9.28
N ALA A 485 3.85 1.78 -8.80
CA ALA A 485 4.44 1.80 -7.46
C ALA A 485 3.44 1.64 -6.31
N PRO A 486 2.39 2.48 -6.17
CA PRO A 486 1.39 2.30 -5.12
C PRO A 486 0.57 1.01 -5.29
N ILE A 487 0.28 0.58 -6.54
CA ILE A 487 -0.41 -0.69 -6.81
C ILE A 487 0.41 -1.89 -6.29
N HIS A 488 1.71 -1.92 -6.60
CA HIS A 488 2.64 -2.95 -6.15
C HIS A 488 2.83 -2.90 -4.63
N THR A 489 2.86 -1.71 -4.04
CA THR A 489 3.02 -1.56 -2.59
C THR A 489 1.86 -2.19 -1.82
N LEU A 490 0.62 -2.03 -2.29
CA LEU A 490 -0.55 -2.67 -1.69
C LEU A 490 -0.48 -4.20 -1.77
N ILE A 491 -0.02 -4.75 -2.90
CA ILE A 491 0.24 -6.19 -3.04
C ILE A 491 1.25 -6.67 -2.00
N LEU A 492 2.42 -6.02 -1.97
CA LEU A 492 3.56 -6.44 -1.17
C LEU A 492 3.26 -6.35 0.33
N THR A 493 2.57 -5.30 0.77
CA THR A 493 2.21 -5.12 2.18
C THR A 493 1.05 -6.04 2.61
N GLN A 494 0.13 -6.38 1.72
CA GLN A 494 -1.03 -7.20 2.08
C GLN A 494 -0.77 -8.70 1.99
N LEU A 495 -0.14 -9.15 0.91
CA LEU A 495 -0.16 -10.56 0.51
C LEU A 495 1.17 -11.26 0.77
N ILE A 496 2.26 -10.51 0.99
CA ILE A 496 3.60 -11.08 1.14
C ILE A 496 4.11 -10.89 2.56
N SER A 497 4.66 -11.98 3.10
CA SER A 497 5.25 -11.97 4.44
C SER A 497 6.50 -11.10 4.49
N ARG A 498 6.64 -10.31 5.56
CA ARG A 498 7.74 -9.37 5.80
C ARG A 498 9.14 -9.93 5.50
N ASN A 499 9.41 -11.19 5.87
CA ASN A 499 10.74 -11.80 5.71
C ASN A 499 11.08 -12.18 4.27
N HIS A 500 10.11 -12.14 3.36
CA HIS A 500 10.29 -12.44 1.94
C HIS A 500 10.45 -11.17 1.10
N ILE A 501 10.51 -10.00 1.74
CA ILE A 501 10.77 -8.72 1.09
C ILE A 501 11.99 -8.11 1.77
N VAL A 502 12.93 -7.57 0.99
CA VAL A 502 14.14 -6.93 1.54
C VAL A 502 14.40 -5.59 0.89
N ARG A 503 15.08 -4.73 1.65
CA ARG A 503 15.62 -3.48 1.16
C ARG A 503 17.13 -3.63 0.93
N LEU A 504 17.58 -3.37 -0.29
CA LEU A 504 19.00 -3.44 -0.64
C LEU A 504 19.65 -2.07 -0.39
N ARG A 505 20.79 -2.08 0.30
CA ARG A 505 21.56 -0.86 0.60
C ARG A 505 23.05 -0.97 0.30
N TYR A 506 23.52 -2.04 -0.32
CA TYR A 506 24.97 -2.24 -0.52
C TYR A 506 25.54 -1.53 -1.76
N PHE A 507 24.71 -1.04 -2.69
CA PHE A 507 25.12 -0.12 -3.76
C PHE A 507 24.29 1.16 -3.75
N GLY A 508 24.87 2.22 -4.31
CA GLY A 508 24.16 3.48 -4.53
C GLY A 508 23.23 3.38 -5.73
N TYR A 509 22.13 4.11 -5.66
CA TYR A 509 21.09 4.09 -6.68
C TYR A 509 20.57 5.50 -6.93
N MET A 510 20.38 5.85 -8.20
CA MET A 510 19.76 7.10 -8.62
C MET A 510 18.68 6.83 -9.65
N HIS A 511 17.52 7.46 -9.48
CA HIS A 511 16.50 7.57 -10.51
C HIS A 511 16.18 9.04 -10.75
N ARG A 512 16.46 9.51 -11.97
CA ARG A 512 16.30 10.92 -12.36
C ARG A 512 17.02 11.88 -11.38
N GLN A 513 16.29 12.67 -10.59
CA GLN A 513 16.86 13.63 -9.64
C GLN A 513 16.99 13.08 -8.21
N GLU A 514 16.54 11.86 -7.94
CA GLU A 514 16.51 11.27 -6.60
C GLU A 514 17.58 10.19 -6.48
N TYR A 515 18.40 10.24 -5.43
CA TYR A 515 19.45 9.25 -5.22
C TYR A 515 19.65 8.89 -3.75
N THR A 516 20.16 7.68 -3.53
CA THR A 516 20.61 7.18 -2.24
C THR A 516 21.96 6.49 -2.40
N CYS A 517 22.78 6.56 -1.37
CA CYS A 517 24.12 5.98 -1.35
C CYS A 517 24.09 4.56 -0.78
N ALA A 518 25.14 3.80 -1.07
CA ALA A 518 25.36 2.56 -0.35
C ALA A 518 25.54 2.85 1.17
N SER A 519 25.04 1.94 1.99
CA SER A 519 25.19 1.98 3.44
C SER A 519 26.67 2.02 3.83
N GLY A 520 27.01 2.88 4.78
CA GLY A 520 28.39 3.10 5.24
C GLY A 520 29.26 3.97 4.33
N VAL A 521 28.79 4.38 3.15
CA VAL A 521 29.52 5.33 2.29
C VAL A 521 29.34 6.76 2.80
N GLN A 522 30.45 7.47 2.99
CA GLN A 522 30.44 8.87 3.40
C GLN A 522 29.80 9.75 2.34
N GLU A 523 29.10 10.81 2.77
CA GLU A 523 28.33 11.69 1.89
C GLU A 523 29.19 12.34 0.79
N ASP A 524 30.42 12.76 1.10
CA ASP A 524 31.33 13.38 0.12
C ASP A 524 31.75 12.39 -0.96
N LEU A 525 32.09 11.15 -0.57
CA LEU A 525 32.42 10.09 -1.52
C LEU A 525 31.21 9.73 -2.38
N CYS A 526 30.02 9.68 -1.79
CA CYS A 526 28.79 9.46 -2.54
C CYS A 526 28.52 10.59 -3.54
N LYS A 527 28.66 11.85 -3.13
CA LYS A 527 28.50 13.00 -4.04
C LYS A 527 29.46 12.91 -5.22
N GLN A 528 30.71 12.50 -4.99
CA GLN A 528 31.69 12.26 -6.05
C GLN A 528 31.26 11.14 -7.00
N GLN A 529 30.76 10.02 -6.46
CA GLN A 529 30.26 8.89 -7.26
C GLN A 529 29.03 9.26 -8.10
N VAL A 530 28.17 10.17 -7.61
CA VAL A 530 26.95 10.59 -8.30
C VAL A 530 27.22 11.66 -9.37
N GLN A 531 28.29 12.47 -9.22
CA GLN A 531 28.61 13.57 -10.14
C GLN A 531 28.50 13.22 -11.64
N PRO A 532 29.01 12.08 -12.13
CA PRO A 532 28.95 11.75 -13.55
C PRO A 532 27.53 11.63 -14.11
N PHE A 533 26.53 11.43 -13.24
CA PHE A 533 25.14 11.27 -13.63
C PHE A 533 24.33 12.56 -13.52
N LEU A 534 24.88 13.61 -12.89
CA LEU A 534 24.23 14.92 -12.72
C LEU A 534 24.32 15.76 -14.01
N LYS A 535 23.57 15.33 -15.04
CA LYS A 535 23.66 15.90 -16.40
C LYS A 535 23.23 17.36 -16.52
N ASN A 536 22.42 17.87 -15.58
CA ASN A 536 21.89 19.24 -15.65
C ASN A 536 22.04 19.96 -14.30
N THR A 537 22.90 20.98 -14.26
CA THR A 537 23.20 21.81 -13.08
C THR A 537 22.05 22.73 -12.66
N THR A 538 21.05 22.94 -13.53
CA THR A 538 19.86 23.75 -13.23
C THR A 538 18.78 22.96 -12.48
N LEU A 539 18.86 21.62 -12.48
CA LEU A 539 17.92 20.77 -11.77
C LEU A 539 18.36 20.58 -10.32
N ARG A 540 17.40 20.61 -9.41
CA ARG A 540 17.63 20.26 -8.01
C ARG A 540 17.63 18.73 -7.87
N TYR A 541 18.68 18.18 -7.28
CA TYR A 541 18.79 16.76 -6.94
C TYR A 541 18.50 16.56 -5.45
N TYR A 542 17.85 15.45 -5.14
CA TYR A 542 17.40 15.07 -3.81
C TYR A 542 18.17 13.85 -3.34
N HIS A 543 18.99 14.05 -2.31
CA HIS A 543 19.69 12.97 -1.63
C HIS A 543 18.83 12.42 -0.50
N TYR A 544 18.52 11.13 -0.55
CA TYR A 544 17.89 10.40 0.54
C TYR A 544 18.92 9.51 1.21
N GLN A 545 19.43 9.96 2.36
CA GLN A 545 20.52 9.29 3.09
C GLN A 545 20.25 7.79 3.31
N ASP A 546 19.02 7.45 3.69
CA ASP A 546 18.59 6.07 3.86
C ASP A 546 17.66 5.58 2.74
N GLY A 547 17.51 6.32 1.63
CA GLY A 547 16.60 5.94 0.54
C GLY A 547 15.11 6.11 0.86
N CYS A 548 14.79 6.83 1.94
CA CYS A 548 13.41 7.02 2.42
C CYS A 548 12.95 8.47 2.22
N PHE A 549 11.77 8.65 1.63
CA PHE A 549 11.07 9.93 1.58
C PHE A 549 9.60 9.79 2.05
N PRO A 550 9.08 10.70 2.90
CA PRO A 550 9.83 11.66 3.71
C PRO A 550 10.68 10.93 4.78
N SER A 551 11.87 11.46 5.05
CA SER A 551 12.84 10.80 5.96
C SER A 551 12.29 10.63 7.38
N ASN A 552 12.72 9.57 8.08
CA ASN A 552 12.37 9.19 9.46
C ASN A 552 10.87 9.02 9.81
N GLN A 553 9.95 9.43 8.94
CA GLN A 553 8.49 9.36 9.15
C GLN A 553 7.84 8.24 8.34
N ASN A 554 8.53 7.76 7.29
CA ASN A 554 8.00 6.72 6.42
C ASN A 554 8.21 5.32 7.03
N LEU A 555 7.20 4.82 7.74
CA LEU A 555 7.19 3.50 8.38
C LEU A 555 7.44 2.36 7.39
N LEU A 556 7.06 2.50 6.12
CA LEU A 556 7.29 1.49 5.09
C LEU A 556 8.79 1.25 4.85
N CYS A 557 9.60 2.31 4.95
CA CYS A 557 11.03 2.24 4.64
C CYS A 557 11.81 1.38 5.64
N HIS A 558 11.43 1.44 6.92
CA HIS A 558 12.07 0.68 8.01
C HIS A 558 11.30 -0.60 8.37
N TYR A 559 10.25 -0.91 7.61
CA TYR A 559 9.44 -2.09 7.87
C TYR A 559 10.18 -3.37 7.49
N TYR A 560 10.85 -3.42 6.33
CA TYR A 560 11.45 -4.65 5.82
C TYR A 560 12.91 -4.85 6.25
N PRO A 561 13.41 -6.10 6.36
CA PRO A 561 14.82 -6.39 6.58
C PRO A 561 15.73 -5.73 5.54
N GLU A 562 16.91 -5.28 5.98
CA GLU A 562 17.92 -4.66 5.12
C GLU A 562 19.06 -5.63 4.80
N ILE A 563 19.59 -5.53 3.57
CA ILE A 563 20.84 -6.17 3.17
C ILE A 563 21.85 -5.06 2.87
N ILE A 564 22.90 -5.00 3.69
CA ILE A 564 23.96 -3.98 3.71
C ILE A 564 25.25 -4.53 3.16
#